data_AF-A0A832QYE1-F1
#
_entry.id   AF-A0A832QYE1-F1
#
_cell.length_a   1.000
_cell.length_b   1.000
_cell.length_c   1.000
_cell.angle_alpha   90.00
_cell.angle_beta   90.00
_cell.angle_gamma   90.00
#
_symmetry.space_group_name_H-M   'P 1'
#
loop_
_entity.id
_entity.type
_entity.pdbx_description
1 polymer ?
#
loop_
_entity_poly.entity_id
_entity_poly.type
_entity_poly.pdbx_seq_one_letter_code
_entity_poly.pdbx_strand_id
1 'polypeptide(L)'
;AEAAVAAAAGASADRGMLRLPLPALQDSAPEIRRRLLLAALRWVTGADYPPRGEDAARLLAALLAGGQGTLEGVIARVRGGVVEFLREPAAAARGGAVAAGLCPGATAVALFAENSPPDHPAGKQPWGLFSDPPSIPGAHKPRDICAPKTLLWDRRWRLEGLPEGARVTAAGEAEVVARDWRAAGLPLAALASSPLVTAGGRAILPLLDRREISAIPLRGLPEFAAILRSH
;
A
#
# COMPACT_ATOMS: atom_id res chain seq x y z
N ALA A 1 -12.13 5.24 -21.28
CA ALA A 1 -11.77 6.08 -20.12
C ALA A 1 -13.01 6.72 -19.48
N GLU A 2 -13.60 7.77 -20.07
CA GLU A 2 -14.67 8.54 -19.40
C GLU A 2 -15.92 7.73 -19.02
N ALA A 3 -16.36 6.79 -19.88
CA ALA A 3 -17.46 5.89 -19.54
C ALA A 3 -17.18 5.02 -18.30
N ALA A 4 -15.93 4.61 -18.08
CA ALA A 4 -15.55 3.82 -16.91
C ALA A 4 -15.45 4.67 -15.65
N VAL A 5 -14.98 5.92 -15.77
CA VAL A 5 -14.98 6.90 -14.68
C VAL A 5 -16.41 7.27 -14.28
N ALA A 6 -17.29 7.49 -15.26
CA ALA A 6 -18.71 7.74 -15.03
C ALA A 6 -19.40 6.54 -14.37
N ALA A 7 -19.11 5.31 -14.83
CA ALA A 7 -19.62 4.11 -14.19
C ALA A 7 -19.13 3.95 -12.75
N ALA A 8 -17.93 4.41 -12.43
CA ALA A 8 -17.41 4.45 -11.06
C ALA A 8 -18.02 5.56 -10.17
N ALA A 9 -19.02 6.31 -10.65
CA ALA A 9 -19.73 7.28 -9.83
C ALA A 9 -20.32 6.62 -8.58
N GLY A 10 -20.06 7.22 -7.41
CA GLY A 10 -20.44 6.65 -6.12
C GLY A 10 -19.43 5.66 -5.53
N ALA A 11 -18.28 5.43 -6.19
CA ALA A 11 -17.17 4.73 -5.56
C ALA A 11 -16.67 5.51 -4.32
N SER A 12 -16.28 4.79 -3.28
CA SER A 12 -15.65 5.37 -2.08
C SER A 12 -14.38 4.62 -1.73
N ALA A 13 -13.38 5.36 -1.25
CA ALA A 13 -12.14 4.80 -0.74
C ALA A 13 -12.00 5.19 0.74
N ASP A 14 -11.83 4.21 1.62
CA ASP A 14 -11.62 4.42 3.06
C ASP A 14 -10.47 3.53 3.53
N ARG A 15 -9.40 4.15 4.08
CA ARG A 15 -8.28 3.45 4.75
C ARG A 15 -7.82 2.17 4.02
N GLY A 16 -7.55 2.29 2.72
CA GLY A 16 -7.02 1.20 1.88
C GLY A 16 -8.06 0.16 1.42
N MET A 17 -9.35 0.41 1.63
CA MET A 17 -10.50 -0.33 1.11
C MET A 17 -11.18 0.49 0.01
N LEU A 18 -11.53 -0.16 -1.11
CA LEU A 18 -12.34 0.44 -2.17
C LEU A 18 -13.75 -0.16 -2.15
N ARG A 19 -14.77 0.68 -2.26
CA ARG A 19 -16.17 0.28 -2.37
C ARG A 19 -16.74 0.81 -3.67
N LEU A 20 -17.38 -0.05 -4.43
CA LEU A 20 -18.08 0.27 -5.67
C LEU A 20 -19.55 -0.10 -5.51
N PRO A 21 -20.51 0.75 -5.94
CA PRO A 21 -21.91 0.35 -5.99
C PRO A 21 -22.07 -0.92 -6.84
N LEU A 22 -22.83 -1.91 -6.37
CA LEU A 22 -23.11 -3.09 -7.19
C LEU A 22 -23.83 -2.74 -8.51
N PRO A 23 -24.80 -1.79 -8.54
CA PRO A 23 -25.42 -1.35 -9.79
C PRO A 23 -24.43 -0.77 -10.80
N ALA A 24 -23.41 -0.04 -10.34
CA ALA A 24 -22.34 0.45 -11.20
C ALA A 24 -21.63 -0.69 -11.94
N LEU A 25 -21.47 -1.86 -11.31
CA LEU A 25 -20.91 -3.04 -11.96
C LEU A 25 -21.95 -3.80 -12.80
N GLN A 26 -23.20 -3.90 -12.34
CA GLN A 26 -24.26 -4.65 -13.04
C GLN A 26 -24.74 -3.96 -14.31
N ASP A 27 -24.93 -2.64 -14.28
CA ASP A 27 -25.52 -1.88 -15.39
C ASP A 27 -24.49 -1.51 -16.47
N SER A 28 -23.20 -1.61 -16.13
CA SER A 28 -22.10 -1.36 -17.05
C SER A 28 -21.98 -2.42 -18.14
N ALA A 29 -21.53 -2.01 -19.34
CA ALA A 29 -21.18 -2.93 -20.42
C ALA A 29 -20.03 -3.89 -20.01
N PRO A 30 -19.93 -5.12 -20.55
CA PRO A 30 -18.93 -6.12 -20.15
C PRO A 30 -17.48 -5.61 -20.12
N GLU A 31 -17.10 -4.78 -21.10
CA GLU A 31 -15.77 -4.17 -21.16
C GLU A 31 -15.54 -3.17 -20.00
N ILE A 32 -16.55 -2.38 -19.65
CA ILE A 32 -16.49 -1.44 -18.52
C ILE A 32 -16.42 -2.22 -17.20
N ARG A 33 -17.18 -3.30 -17.05
CA ARG A 33 -17.11 -4.18 -15.87
C ARG A 33 -15.70 -4.73 -15.65
N ARG A 34 -15.08 -5.20 -16.73
CA ARG A 34 -13.70 -5.70 -16.71
C ARG A 34 -12.73 -4.59 -16.30
N ARG A 35 -12.84 -3.39 -16.89
CA ARG A 35 -11.99 -2.23 -16.53
C ARG A 35 -12.15 -1.82 -15.07
N LEU A 36 -13.38 -1.74 -14.56
CA LEU A 36 -13.64 -1.44 -13.16
C LEU A 36 -12.98 -2.44 -12.23
N LEU A 37 -13.11 -3.74 -12.53
CA LEU A 37 -12.49 -4.81 -11.74
C LEU A 37 -10.96 -4.71 -11.77
N LEU A 38 -10.36 -4.61 -12.95
CA LEU A 38 -8.90 -4.53 -13.09
C LEU A 38 -8.34 -3.29 -12.42
N ALA A 39 -8.99 -2.13 -12.57
CA ALA A 39 -8.60 -0.90 -11.91
C ALA A 39 -8.71 -1.02 -10.38
N ALA A 40 -9.76 -1.67 -9.86
CA ALA A 40 -9.93 -1.90 -8.44
C ALA A 40 -8.83 -2.81 -7.88
N LEU A 41 -8.50 -3.90 -8.58
CA LEU A 41 -7.42 -4.80 -8.20
C LEU A 41 -6.06 -4.09 -8.19
N ARG A 42 -5.73 -3.33 -9.24
CA ARG A 42 -4.52 -2.51 -9.32
C ARG A 42 -4.47 -1.45 -8.23
N TRP A 43 -5.60 -0.83 -7.91
CA TRP A 43 -5.70 0.16 -6.84
C TRP A 43 -5.41 -0.46 -5.47
N VAL A 44 -5.91 -1.67 -5.20
CA VAL A 44 -5.61 -2.35 -3.93
C VAL A 44 -4.15 -2.80 -3.88
N THR A 45 -3.66 -3.53 -4.88
CA THR A 45 -2.31 -4.15 -4.84
C THR A 45 -1.17 -3.15 -5.13
N GLY A 46 -1.42 -2.10 -5.88
CA GLY A 46 -0.37 -1.22 -6.42
C GLY A 46 0.55 -1.93 -7.41
N ALA A 47 0.10 -3.04 -8.01
CA ALA A 47 0.86 -3.74 -9.04
C ALA A 47 0.55 -3.18 -10.44
N ASP A 48 1.58 -3.09 -11.27
CA ASP A 48 1.45 -2.62 -12.65
C ASP A 48 1.02 -3.71 -13.63
N TYR A 49 1.06 -4.98 -13.23
CA TYR A 49 0.69 -6.10 -14.09
C TYR A 49 -0.79 -6.49 -13.93
N PRO A 50 -1.57 -6.55 -15.03
CA PRO A 50 -2.97 -6.95 -14.97
C PRO A 50 -3.11 -8.45 -14.67
N PRO A 51 -4.04 -8.86 -13.79
CA PRO A 51 -4.32 -10.27 -13.54
C PRO A 51 -4.79 -11.00 -14.80
N ARG A 52 -4.53 -12.30 -14.85
CA ARG A 52 -4.90 -13.17 -15.98
C ARG A 52 -6.40 -13.07 -16.30
N GLY A 53 -6.73 -12.99 -17.58
CA GLY A 53 -8.08 -12.64 -18.04
C GLY A 53 -9.19 -13.59 -17.60
N GLU A 54 -8.91 -14.89 -17.52
CA GLU A 54 -9.89 -15.89 -17.09
C GLU A 54 -10.21 -15.80 -15.59
N ASP A 55 -9.20 -15.57 -14.76
CA ASP A 55 -9.37 -15.44 -13.31
C ASP A 55 -10.19 -14.19 -12.98
N ALA A 56 -9.92 -13.09 -13.68
CA ALA A 56 -10.70 -11.86 -13.59
C ALA A 56 -12.16 -12.07 -14.05
N ALA A 57 -12.39 -12.83 -15.13
CA ALA A 57 -13.74 -13.13 -15.61
C ALA A 57 -14.54 -13.98 -14.60
N ARG A 58 -13.89 -14.99 -13.98
CA ARG A 58 -14.53 -15.81 -12.94
C ARG A 58 -14.88 -14.99 -11.71
N LEU A 59 -13.97 -14.13 -11.25
CA LEU A 59 -14.25 -13.23 -10.13
C LEU A 59 -15.40 -12.28 -10.46
N LEU A 60 -15.42 -11.71 -11.67
CA LEU A 60 -16.49 -10.83 -12.10
C LEU A 60 -17.86 -11.54 -12.07
N ALA A 61 -17.93 -12.76 -12.59
CA ALA A 61 -19.17 -13.56 -12.57
C ALA A 61 -19.65 -13.82 -11.14
N ALA A 62 -18.73 -14.17 -10.23
CA ALA A 62 -19.06 -14.39 -8.82
C ALA A 62 -19.60 -13.11 -8.15
N LEU A 63 -19.01 -11.94 -8.42
CA LEU A 63 -19.47 -10.66 -7.88
C LEU A 63 -20.83 -10.26 -8.45
N LEU A 64 -21.07 -10.46 -9.74
CA LEU A 64 -22.37 -10.16 -10.35
C LEU A 64 -23.49 -11.04 -9.79
N ALA A 65 -23.17 -12.27 -9.37
CA ALA A 65 -24.09 -13.17 -8.66
C ALA A 65 -24.27 -12.83 -7.17
N GLY A 66 -23.64 -11.76 -6.66
CA GLY A 66 -23.71 -11.37 -5.25
C GLY A 66 -22.77 -12.15 -4.33
N GLY A 67 -21.80 -12.87 -4.89
CA GLY A 67 -20.84 -13.68 -4.15
C GLY A 67 -19.56 -12.93 -3.75
N GLN A 68 -18.50 -13.72 -3.54
CA GLN A 68 -17.17 -13.25 -3.19
C GLN A 68 -16.09 -14.11 -3.84
N GLY A 69 -14.87 -13.58 -3.93
CA GLY A 69 -13.70 -14.32 -4.37
C GLY A 69 -12.39 -13.60 -4.04
N THR A 70 -11.28 -14.32 -4.23
CA THR A 70 -9.93 -13.81 -3.97
C THR A 70 -9.10 -13.88 -5.24
N LEU A 71 -8.40 -12.80 -5.57
CA LEU A 71 -7.52 -12.71 -6.74
C LEU A 71 -6.36 -11.76 -6.44
N GLU A 72 -5.11 -12.15 -6.77
CA GLU A 72 -3.90 -11.33 -6.55
C GLU A 72 -3.72 -10.83 -5.09
N GLY A 73 -4.19 -11.60 -4.11
CA GLY A 73 -4.19 -11.20 -2.71
C GLY A 73 -5.14 -10.04 -2.41
N VAL A 74 -6.22 -9.91 -3.19
CA VAL A 74 -7.36 -9.02 -2.96
C VAL A 74 -8.59 -9.89 -2.73
N ILE A 75 -9.32 -9.63 -1.66
CA ILE A 75 -10.65 -10.16 -1.40
C ILE A 75 -11.66 -9.18 -2.01
N ALA A 76 -12.46 -9.65 -2.96
CA ALA A 76 -13.59 -8.92 -3.49
C ALA A 76 -14.89 -9.60 -3.05
N ARG A 77 -15.83 -8.86 -2.50
CA ARG A 77 -17.11 -9.42 -2.04
C ARG A 77 -18.26 -8.44 -2.16
N VAL A 78 -19.46 -8.97 -2.35
CA VAL A 78 -20.68 -8.15 -2.32
C VAL A 78 -21.27 -8.14 -0.91
N ARG A 79 -21.59 -6.96 -0.39
CA ARG A 79 -22.27 -6.79 0.89
C ARG A 79 -23.15 -5.54 0.85
N GLY A 80 -24.43 -5.68 1.22
CA GLY A 80 -25.33 -4.52 1.32
C GLY A 80 -25.44 -3.70 0.04
N GLY A 81 -25.40 -4.34 -1.13
CA GLY A 81 -25.50 -3.67 -2.43
C GLY A 81 -24.22 -2.94 -2.88
N VAL A 82 -23.09 -3.13 -2.17
CA VAL A 82 -21.78 -2.62 -2.58
C VAL A 82 -20.79 -3.76 -2.77
N VAL A 83 -19.90 -3.61 -3.74
CA VAL A 83 -18.74 -4.46 -3.96
C VAL A 83 -17.58 -3.88 -3.16
N GLU A 84 -17.10 -4.64 -2.20
CA GLU A 84 -15.97 -4.29 -1.35
C GLU A 84 -14.70 -4.96 -1.89
N PHE A 85 -13.63 -4.18 -2.09
CA PHE A 85 -12.29 -4.67 -2.43
C PHE A 85 -11.35 -4.41 -1.26
N LEU A 86 -10.76 -5.48 -0.72
CA LEU A 86 -9.91 -5.46 0.44
C LEU A 86 -8.61 -6.21 0.15
N ARG A 87 -7.51 -5.81 0.77
CA ARG A 87 -6.29 -6.63 0.75
C ARG A 87 -6.53 -7.90 1.56
N GLU A 88 -6.06 -9.04 1.06
CA GLU A 88 -6.07 -10.31 1.79
C GLU A 88 -5.06 -10.26 2.95
N PRO A 89 -5.46 -10.63 4.19
CA PRO A 89 -4.56 -10.60 5.35
C PRO A 89 -3.31 -11.48 5.18
N ALA A 90 -3.46 -12.65 4.57
CA ALA A 90 -2.34 -13.55 4.29
C ALA A 90 -1.37 -12.93 3.27
N ALA A 91 -1.86 -12.19 2.27
CA ALA A 91 -1.00 -11.50 1.32
C ALA A 91 -0.25 -10.32 1.97
N ALA A 92 -0.91 -9.58 2.86
CA ALA A 92 -0.27 -8.52 3.64
C ALA A 92 0.83 -9.08 4.57
N ALA A 93 0.61 -10.24 5.18
CA ALA A 93 1.61 -10.91 6.02
C ALA A 93 2.86 -11.33 5.21
N ARG A 94 2.71 -11.70 3.93
CA ARG A 94 3.83 -12.00 3.02
C ARG A 94 4.64 -10.76 2.62
N GLY A 95 4.11 -9.55 2.79
CA GLY A 95 4.79 -8.28 2.49
C GLY A 95 6.03 -8.00 3.34
N GLY A 96 6.30 -8.84 4.35
CA GLY A 96 7.52 -8.80 5.14
C GLY A 96 7.45 -7.86 6.33
N ALA A 97 8.25 -8.18 7.35
CA ALA A 97 8.47 -7.32 8.49
C ALA A 97 9.54 -6.28 8.13
N VAL A 98 9.20 -4.98 8.19
CA VAL A 98 10.17 -3.91 7.93
C VAL A 98 10.57 -3.28 9.25
N ALA A 99 11.87 -3.28 9.55
CA ALA A 99 12.40 -2.53 10.70
C ALA A 99 12.54 -1.06 10.31
N ALA A 100 11.89 -0.16 11.04
CA ALA A 100 12.16 1.26 10.97
C ALA A 100 13.60 1.47 11.44
N GLY A 101 14.46 1.87 10.49
CA GLY A 101 15.91 1.78 10.60
C GLY A 101 16.43 2.19 11.97
N LEU A 102 17.30 1.36 12.57
CA LEU A 102 18.27 1.86 13.52
C LEU A 102 19.16 2.84 12.77
N CYS A 103 19.58 3.92 13.41
CA CYS A 103 20.70 4.72 12.93
C CYS A 103 22.01 4.03 13.39
N PRO A 104 22.70 3.25 12.54
CA PRO A 104 24.15 3.30 12.51
C PRO A 104 24.54 4.21 11.34
N GLY A 105 25.55 5.06 11.53
CA GLY A 105 26.14 5.76 10.40
C GLY A 105 26.46 4.77 9.27
N ALA A 106 26.18 5.18 8.04
CA ALA A 106 26.42 4.49 6.76
C ALA A 106 25.36 3.49 6.26
N THR A 107 24.92 3.78 5.02
CA THR A 107 24.30 2.88 4.02
C THR A 107 22.77 2.80 4.01
N ALA A 108 22.14 3.84 3.47
CA ALA A 108 20.86 3.74 2.76
C ALA A 108 21.12 3.85 1.25
N VAL A 109 21.58 2.76 0.63
CA VAL A 109 21.37 2.51 -0.81
C VAL A 109 20.99 1.04 -0.94
N ALA A 110 19.69 0.77 -0.93
CA ALA A 110 19.14 -0.46 -1.48
C ALA A 110 17.68 -0.20 -1.87
N LEU A 111 17.32 -0.70 -3.05
CA LEU A 111 16.02 -0.63 -3.73
C LEU A 111 15.74 0.62 -4.56
N PHE A 112 16.63 0.93 -5.51
CA PHE A 112 16.25 1.21 -6.90
C PHE A 112 17.45 0.84 -7.80
N ALA A 113 17.37 -0.31 -8.46
CA ALA A 113 18.22 -0.65 -9.60
C ALA A 113 17.51 -1.75 -10.40
N GLU A 114 16.52 -1.33 -11.17
CA GLU A 114 16.01 -2.10 -12.30
C GLU A 114 17.00 -1.96 -13.45
N ASN A 115 17.45 -3.11 -13.98
CA ASN A 115 17.97 -3.30 -15.33
C ASN A 115 19.13 -2.38 -15.80
N SER A 116 20.37 -2.82 -15.60
CA SER A 116 21.49 -2.45 -16.48
C SER A 116 21.47 -3.33 -17.75
N PRO A 117 21.51 -2.75 -18.96
CA PRO A 117 22.06 -3.42 -20.14
C PRO A 117 23.60 -3.53 -20.00
N PRO A 118 24.23 -4.59 -20.54
CA PRO A 118 25.68 -4.64 -20.63
C PRO A 118 26.14 -3.75 -21.80
N ASP A 119 27.35 -3.19 -21.66
CA ASP A 119 28.18 -2.51 -22.65
C ASP A 119 28.39 -1.01 -22.39
N HIS A 120 29.34 -0.71 -21.50
CA HIS A 120 30.36 0.31 -21.77
C HIS A 120 31.70 -0.05 -21.10
N PRO A 121 32.83 0.11 -21.81
CA PRO A 121 34.12 -0.42 -21.38
C PRO A 121 34.78 0.43 -20.29
N ALA A 122 35.61 -0.26 -19.51
CA ALA A 122 36.46 0.26 -18.45
C ALA A 122 37.26 1.51 -18.86
N GLY A 123 37.27 2.51 -17.97
CA GLY A 123 38.32 3.54 -18.00
C GLY A 123 37.92 4.89 -17.41
N LYS A 124 38.62 5.24 -16.31
CA LYS A 124 38.84 6.60 -15.77
C LYS A 124 37.88 7.09 -14.68
N GLN A 125 38.33 6.91 -13.44
CA GLN A 125 37.96 7.70 -12.26
C GLN A 125 38.48 9.14 -12.42
N PRO A 126 37.75 10.20 -12.01
CA PRO A 126 38.29 11.55 -11.99
C PRO A 126 38.25 12.17 -10.57
N TRP A 127 39.00 11.62 -9.62
CA TRP A 127 39.31 12.31 -8.36
C TRP A 127 40.77 12.12 -7.97
N GLY A 128 41.66 12.64 -8.81
CA GLY A 128 43.03 12.94 -8.42
C GLY A 128 43.10 14.35 -7.83
N LEU A 129 43.92 14.50 -6.79
CA LEU A 129 44.33 15.75 -6.13
C LEU A 129 43.34 16.34 -5.12
N PHE A 130 43.38 15.87 -3.87
CA PHE A 130 43.48 16.72 -2.67
C PHE A 130 43.97 15.84 -1.51
N SER A 131 45.18 16.11 -1.02
CA SER A 131 45.65 15.62 0.28
C SER A 131 45.30 16.69 1.32
N ASP A 132 44.44 16.30 2.27
CA ASP A 132 43.93 17.03 3.44
C ASP A 132 42.92 18.19 3.20
N PRO A 133 41.67 18.10 3.73
CA PRO A 133 40.73 19.22 3.76
C PRO A 133 40.97 20.13 4.99
N PRO A 134 40.78 21.47 4.89
CA PRO A 134 41.00 22.38 5.99
C PRO A 134 39.89 22.30 7.05
N SER A 135 40.28 22.40 8.32
CA SER A 135 39.36 22.49 9.47
C SER A 135 38.67 23.85 9.50
N ILE A 136 37.34 23.88 9.34
CA ILE A 136 36.52 25.09 9.48
C ILE A 136 36.10 25.25 10.97
N PRO A 137 36.50 26.31 11.68
CA PRO A 137 36.05 26.57 13.05
C PRO A 137 34.63 27.15 13.02
N GLY A 138 33.68 26.45 13.65
CA GLY A 138 32.25 26.78 13.63
C GLY A 138 31.31 25.58 13.51
N ALA A 139 31.82 24.35 13.56
CA ALA A 139 31.02 23.13 13.61
C ALA A 139 30.22 23.06 14.93
N HIS A 140 29.06 23.70 14.97
CA HIS A 140 28.02 23.28 15.90
C HIS A 140 27.70 21.81 15.58
N LYS A 141 27.82 20.93 16.59
CA LYS A 141 27.32 19.55 16.54
C LYS A 141 25.97 19.58 15.83
N PRO A 142 25.75 18.82 14.74
CA PRO A 142 24.41 18.68 14.22
C PRO A 142 23.57 18.17 15.39
N ARG A 143 22.64 19.00 15.88
CA ARG A 143 21.53 18.49 16.67
C ARG A 143 20.94 17.38 15.80
N ASP A 144 20.81 16.19 16.36
CA ASP A 144 20.13 15.07 15.73
C ASP A 144 18.68 15.49 15.46
N ILE A 145 18.47 16.25 14.39
CA ILE A 145 17.15 16.47 13.81
C ILE A 145 16.83 15.13 13.17
N CYS A 146 16.30 14.22 13.99
CA CYS A 146 15.72 12.98 13.51
C CYS A 146 14.54 13.40 12.62
N ALA A 147 14.78 13.46 11.31
CA ALA A 147 13.71 13.63 10.34
C ALA A 147 12.65 12.56 10.62
N PRO A 148 11.34 12.87 10.49
CA PRO A 148 10.31 11.86 10.67
C PRO A 148 10.59 10.70 9.69
N LYS A 149 10.97 9.53 10.23
CA LYS A 149 11.26 8.32 9.45
C LYS A 149 9.96 7.91 8.76
N THR A 150 9.84 8.26 7.49
CA THR A 150 8.70 7.90 6.64
C THR A 150 8.99 6.54 6.02
N LEU A 151 8.10 5.57 6.20
CA LEU A 151 8.25 4.23 5.66
C LEU A 151 7.08 3.86 4.75
N LEU A 152 7.38 3.29 3.58
CA LEU A 152 6.37 2.71 2.70
C LEU A 152 6.19 1.22 3.01
N TRP A 153 4.95 0.79 3.26
CA TRP A 153 4.60 -0.59 3.59
C TRP A 153 3.46 -1.12 2.69
N ASP A 154 3.59 -2.37 2.24
CA ASP A 154 2.66 -3.07 1.31
C ASP A 154 2.34 -2.25 0.03
N ARG A 155 3.20 -1.32 -0.38
CA ARG A 155 2.99 -0.33 -1.48
C ARG A 155 1.66 0.43 -1.39
N ARG A 156 1.08 0.50 -0.19
CA ARG A 156 -0.27 1.04 0.06
C ARG A 156 -0.26 2.07 1.18
N TRP A 157 0.67 1.95 2.11
CA TRP A 157 0.69 2.73 3.33
C TRP A 157 1.98 3.53 3.41
N ARG A 158 1.84 4.83 3.69
CA ARG A 158 2.91 5.67 4.20
C ARG A 158 2.76 5.77 5.71
N LEU A 159 3.75 5.27 6.42
CA LEU A 159 3.84 5.33 7.87
C LEU A 159 4.73 6.50 8.27
N GLU A 160 4.25 7.32 9.20
CA GLU A 160 4.95 8.46 9.76
C GLU A 160 4.96 8.38 11.29
N GLY A 161 5.97 8.99 11.92
CA GLY A 161 6.11 8.98 13.38
C GLY A 161 6.58 7.63 13.94
N LEU A 162 7.22 6.79 13.12
CA LEU A 162 7.71 5.48 13.57
C LEU A 162 8.86 5.63 14.57
N PRO A 163 8.76 5.00 15.76
CA PRO A 163 9.88 4.99 16.70
C PRO A 163 11.05 4.17 16.16
N GLU A 164 12.25 4.46 16.65
CA GLU A 164 13.46 3.75 16.25
C GLU A 164 13.41 2.27 16.66
N GLY A 165 13.83 1.38 15.76
CA GLY A 165 13.77 -0.06 15.98
C GLY A 165 12.37 -0.66 15.94
N ALA A 166 11.35 0.13 15.56
CA ALA A 166 10.00 -0.38 15.40
C ALA A 166 9.94 -1.42 14.27
N ARG A 167 9.24 -2.52 14.51
CA ARG A 167 8.96 -3.54 13.49
C ARG A 167 7.55 -3.34 12.95
N VAL A 168 7.42 -3.17 11.65
CA VAL A 168 6.11 -3.08 10.97
C VAL A 168 5.77 -4.41 10.35
N THR A 169 4.62 -4.99 10.70
CA THR A 169 4.06 -6.23 10.14
C THR A 169 2.60 -6.02 9.73
N ALA A 170 1.98 -7.02 9.10
CA ALA A 170 0.52 -7.04 9.02
C ALA A 170 -0.06 -7.26 10.43
N ALA A 171 -1.20 -6.64 10.72
CA ALA A 171 -1.89 -6.83 12.00
C ALA A 171 -2.33 -8.28 12.20
N GLY A 172 -2.86 -8.91 11.16
CA GLY A 172 -3.52 -10.21 11.29
C GLY A 172 -4.85 -10.10 12.05
N GLU A 173 -5.67 -11.13 11.94
CA GLU A 173 -7.02 -11.08 12.52
C GLU A 173 -7.00 -11.17 14.05
N ALA A 174 -6.08 -11.96 14.62
CA ALA A 174 -5.98 -12.16 16.06
C ALA A 174 -5.75 -10.85 16.83
N GLU A 175 -4.82 -10.00 16.36
CA GLU A 175 -4.53 -8.70 16.97
C GLU A 175 -5.70 -7.72 16.88
N VAL A 176 -6.50 -7.80 15.80
CA VAL A 176 -7.63 -6.91 15.60
C VAL A 176 -8.82 -7.33 16.45
N VAL A 177 -9.10 -8.63 16.56
CA VAL A 177 -10.19 -9.16 17.40
C VAL A 177 -9.97 -8.85 18.88
N ALA A 178 -8.72 -8.75 19.32
CA ALA A 178 -8.37 -8.35 20.69
C ALA A 178 -8.64 -6.87 21.00
N ARG A 179 -9.08 -6.06 20.02
CA ARG A 179 -9.33 -4.61 20.16
C ARG A 179 -10.79 -4.27 19.83
N ASP A 180 -11.22 -3.05 20.16
CA ASP A 180 -12.54 -2.53 19.74
C ASP A 180 -12.53 -2.08 18.28
N TRP A 181 -12.40 -3.06 17.37
CA TRP A 181 -12.30 -2.82 15.94
C TRP A 181 -13.63 -2.38 15.31
N ARG A 182 -14.78 -2.70 15.94
CA ARG A 182 -16.11 -2.35 15.42
C ARG A 182 -16.35 -0.85 15.45
N ALA A 183 -15.84 -0.16 16.48
CA ALA A 183 -15.93 1.29 16.58
C ALA A 183 -15.26 2.03 15.41
N ALA A 184 -14.30 1.40 14.72
CA ALA A 184 -13.62 1.99 13.58
C ALA A 184 -14.41 1.92 12.26
N GLY A 185 -15.56 1.24 12.22
CA GLY A 185 -16.43 1.15 11.04
C GLY A 185 -15.81 0.39 9.85
N LEU A 186 -14.71 -0.34 10.07
CA LEU A 186 -14.03 -1.14 9.05
C LEU A 186 -14.28 -2.63 9.24
N PRO A 187 -14.32 -3.41 8.14
CA PRO A 187 -14.31 -4.86 8.24
C PRO A 187 -13.04 -5.40 8.90
N LEU A 188 -13.17 -6.51 9.64
CA LEU A 188 -12.05 -7.23 10.26
C LEU A 188 -10.89 -7.48 9.26
N ALA A 189 -11.20 -7.97 8.07
CA ALA A 189 -10.20 -8.24 7.02
C ALA A 189 -9.46 -6.97 6.55
N ALA A 190 -10.11 -5.80 6.55
CA ALA A 190 -9.44 -4.54 6.19
C ALA A 190 -8.36 -4.17 7.22
N LEU A 191 -8.72 -4.30 8.50
CA LEU A 191 -7.83 -4.00 9.62
C LEU A 191 -6.74 -5.06 9.79
N ALA A 192 -7.04 -6.34 9.54
CA ALA A 192 -6.06 -7.42 9.58
C ALA A 192 -4.96 -7.24 8.52
N SER A 193 -5.29 -6.64 7.39
CA SER A 193 -4.37 -6.27 6.31
C SER A 193 -3.77 -4.87 6.44
N SER A 194 -3.96 -4.23 7.60
CA SER A 194 -3.40 -2.91 7.91
C SER A 194 -2.07 -3.04 8.65
N PRO A 195 -1.22 -2.00 8.61
CA PRO A 195 0.08 -2.05 9.26
C PRO A 195 -0.06 -2.11 10.78
N LEU A 196 0.65 -3.03 11.41
CA LEU A 196 0.86 -3.14 12.85
C LEU A 196 2.29 -2.78 13.16
N VAL A 197 2.48 -1.84 14.09
CA VAL A 197 3.79 -1.37 14.52
C VAL A 197 4.10 -1.96 15.89
N THR A 198 5.16 -2.75 15.98
CA THR A 198 5.65 -3.31 17.24
C THR A 198 6.89 -2.56 17.67
N ALA A 199 6.83 -1.87 18.81
CA ALA A 199 7.96 -1.11 19.37
C ALA A 199 8.00 -1.27 20.89
N GLY A 200 9.19 -1.50 21.46
CA GLY A 200 9.36 -1.66 22.91
C GLY A 200 8.47 -2.75 23.53
N GLY A 201 8.21 -3.85 22.81
CA GLY A 201 7.34 -4.94 23.26
C GLY A 201 5.84 -4.66 23.19
N ARG A 202 5.43 -3.52 22.61
CA ARG A 202 4.02 -3.12 22.45
C ARG A 202 3.61 -3.14 20.99
N ALA A 203 2.43 -3.70 20.72
CA ALA A 203 1.80 -3.67 19.41
C ALA A 203 0.84 -2.47 19.31
N ILE A 204 1.06 -1.62 18.31
CA ILE A 204 0.29 -0.42 18.02
C ILE A 204 -0.33 -0.60 16.64
N LEU A 205 -1.65 -0.49 16.55
CA LEU A 205 -2.39 -0.55 15.30
C LEU A 205 -2.83 0.87 14.91
N PRO A 206 -2.10 1.61 14.06
CA PRO A 206 -2.32 3.06 13.86
C PRO A 206 -3.75 3.43 13.39
N LEU A 207 -4.46 2.49 12.74
CA LEU A 207 -5.85 2.70 12.32
C LEU A 207 -6.89 2.61 13.46
N LEU A 208 -6.56 1.97 14.58
CA LEU A 208 -7.40 1.87 15.78
C LEU A 208 -6.82 2.69 16.93
N ASP A 209 -5.54 2.48 17.20
CA ASP A 209 -4.76 3.10 18.27
C ASP A 209 -4.24 4.46 17.81
N ARG A 210 -5.15 5.45 17.65
CA ARG A 210 -4.78 6.82 17.27
C ARG A 210 -3.73 7.39 18.25
N ARG A 211 -2.48 7.41 17.79
CA ARG A 211 -1.27 7.80 18.52
C ARG A 211 -0.43 8.71 17.61
N GLU A 212 0.78 9.04 18.06
CA GLU A 212 1.81 9.76 17.29
C GLU A 212 2.17 9.09 15.95
N ILE A 213 1.86 7.79 15.79
CA ILE A 213 2.10 7.03 14.56
C ILE A 213 0.90 7.19 13.62
N SER A 214 1.16 7.67 12.40
CA SER A 214 0.14 7.85 11.37
C SER A 214 0.30 6.82 10.26
N ALA A 215 -0.78 6.14 9.90
CA ALA A 215 -0.85 5.29 8.71
C ALA A 215 -1.72 5.96 7.64
N ILE A 216 -1.07 6.49 6.61
CA ILE A 216 -1.71 7.27 5.55
C ILE A 216 -1.82 6.38 4.30
N PRO A 217 -3.03 6.15 3.76
CA PRO A 217 -3.16 5.41 2.50
C PRO A 217 -2.56 6.23 1.35
N LEU A 218 -1.78 5.59 0.49
CA LEU A 218 -1.13 6.21 -0.67
C LEU A 218 -2.09 6.50 -1.83
N ARG A 219 -3.26 5.84 -1.83
CA ARG A 219 -4.23 5.92 -2.92
C ARG A 219 -5.61 6.22 -2.35
N GLY A 220 -6.29 7.16 -2.98
CA GLY A 220 -7.69 7.53 -2.78
C GLY A 220 -8.47 7.42 -4.09
N LEU A 221 -9.61 8.09 -4.16
CA LEU A 221 -10.45 8.13 -5.37
C LEU A 221 -9.79 8.79 -6.59
N PRO A 222 -8.99 9.87 -6.45
CA PRO A 222 -8.30 10.46 -7.60
C PRO A 222 -7.37 9.47 -8.31
N GLU A 223 -6.62 8.67 -7.56
CA GLU A 223 -5.74 7.63 -8.08
C GLU A 223 -6.52 6.51 -8.75
N PHE A 224 -7.68 6.12 -8.18
CA PHE A 224 -8.56 5.14 -8.82
C PHE A 224 -9.08 5.64 -10.17
N ALA A 225 -9.53 6.89 -10.24
CA ALA A 225 -9.95 7.50 -11.50
C ALA A 225 -8.79 7.62 -12.50
N ALA A 226 -7.57 7.92 -12.05
CA ALA A 226 -6.38 7.93 -12.90
C ALA A 226 -6.09 6.53 -13.50
N ILE A 227 -6.17 5.47 -12.68
CA ILE A 227 -6.00 4.09 -13.16
C ILE A 227 -7.06 3.75 -14.23
N LEU A 228 -8.32 4.12 -14.00
CA LEU A 228 -9.42 3.91 -14.96
C LEU A 228 -9.22 4.66 -16.29
N ARG A 229 -8.52 5.80 -16.29
CA ARG A 229 -8.21 6.53 -17.53
C ARG A 229 -7.04 5.92 -18.29
N SER A 230 -6.11 5.25 -17.61
CA SER A 230 -4.94 4.61 -18.21
C SER A 230 -5.23 3.25 -18.88
N HIS A 231 -6.46 2.73 -18.75
CA HIS A 231 -6.96 1.48 -19.34
C HIS A 231 -8.08 1.75 -20.35
#